data_AF-A8FR05-F1
#
_entry.id   AF-A8FR05-F1
#
_cell.length_a   1.000
_cell.length_b   1.000
_cell.length_c   1.000
_cell.angle_alpha   90.00
_cell.angle_beta   90.00
_cell.angle_gamma   90.00
#
_symmetry.space_group_name_H-M   'P 1'
#
loop_
_entity.id
_entity.type
_entity.pdbx_description
1 polymer ?
#
loop_
_entity_poly.entity_id
_entity_poly.type
_entity_poly.pdbx_seq_one_letter_code
_entity_poly.pdbx_strand_id
1 'polypeptide(L)'
;MTTADGSLIDIAKITVVASSTGPAMAYTIEQSLSQVAQETTIAYDGLAFITGNQCSDSFLPPGKVADFFGFHHLRDNTANGMGHNTDFVTKSANNVLYILDEVQKAEILSLSLIQGSLIDQFALERLPLMNAMRQGLDGSVALDEDAVVAYGVQLQQDDAVISIQRSKLFGMIIRSLTEQQTAYLDAMVRDGFELWPSLEDQIDKTTMSHNQHVLVMTFVSEMFGWYAGTIEADTYFALERQANYFGSFYMKDAPAMGNENYTIDETITGNKGAEFLNVLTDTQRGLITEIVDLQYDNLLDIVEVRREISTELRKFLVQDAIDEDKVMALSATYGALDAHNSYLYATGFAAVNQDLTEQQHAELMDLRDLADYPCDDADIYLYSEKYPLSTVDSMIDITGTAASLVY
;
A
#
# COMPACT_ATOMS: atom_id res chain seq x y z
N MET A 1 5.87 28.83 6.66
CA MET A 1 5.76 29.85 7.73
C MET A 1 6.87 30.87 7.55
N THR A 2 6.68 32.12 7.98
CA THR A 2 7.72 33.16 8.04
C THR A 2 8.02 33.42 9.52
N THR A 3 9.28 33.65 9.86
CA THR A 3 9.64 34.20 11.17
C THR A 3 9.09 35.62 11.34
N ALA A 4 9.09 36.13 12.57
CA ALA A 4 8.59 37.48 12.90
C ALA A 4 9.30 38.64 12.15
N ASP A 5 10.36 38.36 11.39
CA ASP A 5 11.09 39.31 10.53
C ASP A 5 10.81 39.16 9.02
N GLY A 6 9.89 38.27 8.62
CA GLY A 6 9.48 38.11 7.23
C GLY A 6 10.47 37.34 6.33
N SER A 7 11.47 36.67 6.91
CA SER A 7 12.28 35.72 6.13
C SER A 7 11.51 34.41 5.89
N LEU A 8 11.61 33.88 4.66
CA LEU A 8 11.08 32.57 4.29
C LEU A 8 11.81 31.51 5.12
N ILE A 9 11.07 30.59 5.75
CA ILE A 9 11.69 29.41 6.34
C ILE A 9 12.40 28.64 5.23
N ASP A 10 13.71 28.53 5.38
CA ASP A 10 14.58 27.77 4.52
C ASP A 10 14.29 26.28 4.74
N ILE A 11 13.49 25.70 3.86
CA ILE A 11 13.08 24.28 3.86
C ILE A 11 14.31 23.35 3.71
N ALA A 12 15.50 23.91 3.41
CA ALA A 12 16.75 23.16 3.29
C ALA A 12 17.41 22.77 4.64
N LYS A 13 16.78 23.02 5.79
CA LYS A 13 17.39 22.74 7.12
C LYS A 13 16.98 21.46 7.83
N ILE A 14 16.20 20.57 7.21
CA ILE A 14 16.11 19.18 7.67
C ILE A 14 17.17 18.37 6.92
N THR A 15 18.44 18.61 7.24
CA THR A 15 19.47 17.62 6.94
C THR A 15 19.27 16.50 7.96
N VAL A 16 18.70 15.39 7.51
CA VAL A 16 18.69 14.13 8.25
C VAL A 16 20.14 13.84 8.63
N VAL A 17 20.45 13.94 9.92
CA VAL A 17 21.75 13.51 10.44
C VAL A 17 21.73 11.99 10.36
N ALA A 18 22.33 11.44 9.31
CA ALA A 18 22.60 10.02 9.21
C ALA A 18 23.40 9.59 10.45
N SER A 19 22.74 8.84 11.34
CA SER A 19 23.37 8.17 12.45
C SER A 19 24.41 7.19 11.90
N SER A 20 25.68 7.43 12.24
CA SER A 20 26.81 6.66 11.76
C SER A 20 26.99 5.36 12.56
N THR A 21 26.32 4.28 12.16
CA THR A 21 26.68 2.91 12.55
C THR A 21 26.44 1.91 11.41
N GLY A 22 27.28 1.96 10.37
CA GLY A 22 27.29 1.00 9.24
C GLY A 22 26.04 1.03 8.34
N PRO A 23 26.12 0.68 7.05
CA PRO A 23 24.93 0.63 6.22
C PRO A 23 24.16 -0.64 6.56
N ALA A 24 23.13 -0.54 7.40
CA ALA A 24 21.92 -1.29 7.08
C ALA A 24 21.53 -0.84 5.67
N MET A 25 21.32 -1.77 4.73
CA MET A 25 20.94 -1.37 3.37
C MET A 25 19.64 -0.59 3.47
N ALA A 26 19.68 0.70 3.12
CA ALA A 26 18.49 1.51 3.03
C ALA A 26 17.67 1.01 1.85
N TYR A 27 16.39 0.73 2.05
CA TYR A 27 15.46 0.44 0.97
C TYR A 27 15.28 1.69 0.12
N THR A 28 15.67 1.62 -1.16
CA THR A 28 15.57 2.72 -2.11
C THR A 28 14.67 2.36 -3.29
N ILE A 29 14.24 3.38 -4.04
CA ILE A 29 13.47 3.13 -5.26
C ILE A 29 14.28 2.36 -6.30
N GLU A 30 15.60 2.60 -6.40
CA GLU A 30 16.48 1.86 -7.31
C GLU A 30 16.58 0.38 -6.94
N GLN A 31 16.62 0.06 -5.63
CA GLN A 31 16.54 -1.32 -5.19
C GLN A 31 15.18 -1.92 -5.55
N SER A 32 14.09 -1.19 -5.29
CA SER A 32 12.73 -1.63 -5.63
C SER A 32 12.58 -1.93 -7.11
N LEU A 33 13.19 -1.14 -7.99
CA LEU A 33 13.16 -1.31 -9.44
C LEU A 33 14.20 -2.28 -10.00
N SER A 34 15.07 -2.84 -9.15
CA SER A 34 16.12 -3.74 -9.63
C SER A 34 15.52 -5.02 -10.21
N GLN A 35 16.17 -5.56 -11.24
CA GLN A 35 15.71 -6.76 -11.94
C GLN A 35 15.41 -7.92 -10.98
N VAL A 36 16.33 -8.22 -10.06
CA VAL A 36 16.16 -9.33 -9.10
C VAL A 36 14.96 -9.07 -8.20
N ALA A 37 14.78 -7.84 -7.71
CA ALA A 37 13.69 -7.54 -6.80
C ALA A 37 12.33 -7.63 -7.49
N GLN A 38 12.22 -7.12 -8.73
CA GLN A 38 11.03 -7.27 -9.56
C GLN A 38 10.75 -8.74 -9.90
N GLU A 39 11.75 -9.50 -10.36
CA GLU A 39 11.62 -10.91 -10.68
C GLU A 39 11.04 -11.71 -9.49
N THR A 40 11.64 -11.57 -8.30
CA THR A 40 11.17 -12.31 -7.13
C THR A 40 9.81 -11.84 -6.63
N THR A 41 9.46 -10.57 -6.84
CA THR A 41 8.17 -10.02 -6.39
C THR A 41 7.03 -10.49 -7.27
N ILE A 42 7.18 -10.41 -8.60
CA ILE A 42 6.20 -10.95 -9.55
C ILE A 42 6.02 -12.45 -9.31
N ALA A 43 7.11 -13.18 -9.07
CA ALA A 43 7.07 -14.59 -8.73
C ALA A 43 6.31 -14.87 -7.42
N TYR A 44 6.49 -14.01 -6.41
CA TYR A 44 5.78 -14.08 -5.14
C TYR A 44 4.28 -13.83 -5.30
N ASP A 45 3.90 -12.83 -6.11
CA ASP A 45 2.51 -12.57 -6.50
C ASP A 45 1.91 -13.77 -7.26
N GLY A 46 2.68 -14.37 -8.18
CA GLY A 46 2.29 -15.56 -8.92
C GLY A 46 2.03 -16.76 -8.00
N LEU A 47 2.92 -17.01 -7.04
CA LEU A 47 2.72 -18.03 -6.01
C LEU A 47 1.41 -17.77 -5.24
N ALA A 48 1.22 -16.55 -4.74
CA ALA A 48 0.06 -16.19 -3.95
C ALA A 48 -1.25 -16.31 -4.74
N PHE A 49 -1.25 -15.91 -6.02
CA PHE A 49 -2.43 -15.97 -6.86
C PHE A 49 -2.78 -17.41 -7.23
N ILE A 50 -1.83 -18.17 -7.79
CA ILE A 50 -2.04 -19.56 -8.26
C ILE A 50 -2.52 -20.47 -7.13
N THR A 51 -1.97 -20.30 -5.94
CA THR A 51 -2.30 -21.14 -4.77
C THR A 51 -3.42 -20.55 -3.92
N GLY A 52 -3.88 -19.34 -4.26
CA GLY A 52 -4.84 -18.52 -3.54
C GLY A 52 -6.27 -18.64 -3.99
N ASN A 53 -7.09 -17.75 -3.45
CA ASN A 53 -8.46 -17.54 -3.86
C ASN A 53 -8.87 -16.06 -3.76
N GLN A 54 -10.10 -15.77 -4.17
CA GLN A 54 -10.63 -14.40 -4.16
C GLN A 54 -10.60 -13.76 -2.77
N CYS A 55 -10.81 -14.54 -1.71
CA CYS A 55 -10.68 -14.08 -0.33
C CYS A 55 -9.26 -13.54 -0.07
N SER A 56 -8.20 -14.30 -0.36
CA SER A 56 -6.83 -13.82 -0.14
C SER A 56 -6.45 -12.64 -1.05
N ASP A 57 -6.95 -12.61 -2.28
CA ASP A 57 -6.66 -11.53 -3.24
C ASP A 57 -7.23 -10.18 -2.81
N SER A 58 -8.39 -10.22 -2.16
CA SER A 58 -9.11 -9.02 -1.75
C SER A 58 -8.47 -8.29 -0.59
N PHE A 59 -7.63 -8.96 0.20
CA PHE A 59 -6.96 -8.37 1.34
C PHE A 59 -6.06 -7.21 0.90
N LEU A 60 -6.30 -6.04 1.48
CA LEU A 60 -5.48 -4.86 1.28
C LEU A 60 -5.10 -4.29 2.64
N PRO A 61 -3.82 -4.33 3.03
CA PRO A 61 -3.42 -3.95 4.37
C PRO A 61 -3.56 -2.44 4.59
N PRO A 62 -3.71 -2.01 5.85
CA PRO A 62 -3.86 -0.60 6.14
C PRO A 62 -2.68 0.25 5.65
N GLY A 63 -2.99 1.42 5.08
CA GLY A 63 -2.00 2.36 4.54
C GLY A 63 -1.59 2.10 3.08
N LYS A 64 -2.27 1.20 2.36
CA LYS A 64 -2.05 1.01 0.91
C LYS A 64 -2.93 1.86 0.00
N VAL A 65 -4.00 2.43 0.54
CA VAL A 65 -4.83 3.45 -0.11
C VAL A 65 -4.27 4.82 0.26
N ALA A 66 -4.07 5.69 -0.75
CA ALA A 66 -3.47 7.00 -0.65
C ALA A 66 -2.02 7.01 -0.11
N ASP A 67 -1.20 6.06 -0.55
CA ASP A 67 0.20 5.89 -0.12
C ASP A 67 1.14 6.92 -0.79
N PHE A 68 1.08 8.18 -0.35
CA PHE A 68 1.92 9.31 -0.82
C PHE A 68 2.55 10.12 0.32
N PHE A 69 2.67 9.53 1.52
CA PHE A 69 3.00 10.24 2.76
C PHE A 69 4.28 9.75 3.43
N GLY A 70 5.15 9.04 2.71
CA GLY A 70 6.49 8.67 3.18
C GLY A 70 6.55 7.71 4.37
N PHE A 71 5.39 7.28 4.90
CA PHE A 71 5.32 6.39 6.05
C PHE A 71 5.87 5.00 5.74
N HIS A 72 5.62 4.50 4.53
CA HIS A 72 6.20 3.24 4.10
C HIS A 72 7.73 3.31 4.00
N HIS A 73 8.27 4.39 3.43
CA HIS A 73 9.71 4.62 3.39
C HIS A 73 10.31 4.68 4.80
N LEU A 74 9.64 5.37 5.73
CA LEU A 74 10.04 5.45 7.13
C LEU A 74 10.07 4.07 7.79
N ARG A 75 9.07 3.23 7.52
CA ARG A 75 8.95 1.87 8.05
C ARG A 75 10.09 0.99 7.56
N ASP A 76 10.32 0.96 6.27
CA ASP A 76 11.32 0.06 5.68
C ASP A 76 12.75 0.51 6.06
N ASN A 77 12.96 1.81 6.31
CA ASN A 77 14.27 2.38 6.63
C ASN A 77 14.48 2.65 8.14
N THR A 78 13.81 1.92 9.03
CA THR A 78 14.08 2.03 10.47
C THR A 78 15.50 1.57 10.80
N ALA A 79 16.19 2.30 11.69
CA ALA A 79 17.59 2.03 12.03
C ALA A 79 17.85 0.63 12.61
N ASN A 80 16.82 -0.01 13.19
CA ASN A 80 16.90 -1.34 13.81
C ASN A 80 16.14 -2.43 13.02
N GLY A 81 15.60 -2.13 11.83
CA GLY A 81 14.82 -3.09 11.03
C GLY A 81 13.52 -3.55 11.70
N MET A 82 12.95 -2.75 12.60
CA MET A 82 11.72 -3.10 13.33
C MET A 82 10.48 -2.37 12.81
N GLY A 83 10.57 -1.72 11.65
CA GLY A 83 9.42 -1.07 11.04
C GLY A 83 8.31 -2.04 10.66
N HIS A 84 8.65 -3.28 10.31
CA HIS A 84 7.70 -4.33 9.99
C HIS A 84 7.14 -5.05 11.23
N ASN A 85 7.34 -4.49 12.42
CA ASN A 85 6.67 -4.93 13.63
C ASN A 85 5.25 -4.38 13.72
N THR A 86 4.30 -5.19 14.16
CA THR A 86 2.88 -4.81 14.30
C THR A 86 2.65 -3.60 15.20
N ASP A 87 3.58 -3.30 16.11
CA ASP A 87 3.47 -2.18 17.03
C ASP A 87 3.87 -0.84 16.41
N PHE A 88 4.50 -0.84 15.23
CA PHE A 88 5.08 0.35 14.60
C PHE A 88 4.04 1.45 14.36
N VAL A 89 2.93 1.10 13.73
CA VAL A 89 1.81 2.01 13.44
C VAL A 89 1.21 2.53 14.75
N THR A 90 0.92 1.63 15.68
CA THR A 90 0.30 1.97 16.97
C THR A 90 1.15 2.94 17.78
N LYS A 91 2.47 2.68 17.88
CA LYS A 91 3.40 3.58 18.56
C LYS A 91 3.51 4.93 17.84
N SER A 92 3.67 4.94 16.52
CA SER A 92 3.74 6.19 15.75
C SER A 92 2.49 7.05 15.97
N ALA A 93 1.31 6.46 15.77
CA ALA A 93 0.04 7.17 15.85
C ALA A 93 -0.27 7.66 17.27
N ASN A 94 -0.08 6.84 18.30
CA ASN A 94 -0.37 7.27 19.68
C ASN A 94 0.57 8.38 20.17
N ASN A 95 1.84 8.39 19.76
CA ASN A 95 2.74 9.49 20.10
C ASN A 95 2.35 10.82 19.45
N VAL A 96 1.84 10.78 18.21
CA VAL A 96 1.36 11.98 17.54
C VAL A 96 0.02 12.41 18.14
N LEU A 97 -0.95 11.51 18.33
CA LEU A 97 -2.23 11.84 18.99
C LEU A 97 -2.03 12.41 20.39
N TYR A 98 -1.02 11.95 21.14
CA TYR A 98 -0.72 12.44 22.48
C TYR A 98 -0.44 13.94 22.52
N ILE A 99 0.20 14.48 21.48
CA ILE A 99 0.55 15.90 21.43
C ILE A 99 -0.53 16.77 20.81
N LEU A 100 -1.47 16.21 20.03
CA LEU A 100 -2.52 16.99 19.37
C LEU A 100 -3.55 17.52 20.37
N ASP A 101 -4.06 18.73 20.11
CA ASP A 101 -5.18 19.28 20.86
C ASP A 101 -6.53 18.71 20.42
N GLU A 102 -7.60 19.04 21.14
CA GLU A 102 -8.94 18.53 20.86
C GLU A 102 -9.49 18.99 19.50
N VAL A 103 -9.07 20.16 19.00
CA VAL A 103 -9.49 20.64 17.68
C VAL A 103 -8.81 19.84 16.58
N GLN A 104 -7.50 19.63 16.67
CA GLN A 104 -6.72 18.82 15.74
C GLN A 104 -7.21 17.37 15.70
N LYS A 105 -7.51 16.78 16.86
CA LYS A 105 -8.10 15.43 16.95
C LYS A 105 -9.49 15.37 16.32
N ALA A 106 -10.35 16.37 16.57
CA ALA A 106 -11.70 16.40 16.01
C ALA A 106 -11.69 16.45 14.47
N GLU A 107 -10.73 17.14 13.86
CA GLU A 107 -10.56 17.17 12.40
C GLU A 107 -10.18 15.79 11.83
N ILE A 108 -9.28 15.05 12.50
CA ILE A 108 -8.92 13.68 12.12
C ILE A 108 -10.13 12.74 12.22
N LEU A 109 -10.86 12.81 13.34
CA LEU A 109 -12.06 12.00 13.55
C LEU A 109 -13.17 12.31 12.54
N SER A 110 -13.30 13.57 12.14
CA SER A 110 -14.27 13.98 11.13
C SER A 110 -13.92 13.42 9.76
N LEU A 111 -12.65 13.46 9.36
CA LEU A 111 -12.23 12.89 8.09
C LEU A 111 -12.35 11.36 8.08
N SER A 112 -12.08 10.68 9.20
CA SER A 112 -12.18 9.20 9.24
C SER A 112 -13.60 8.70 9.02
N LEU A 113 -14.62 9.47 9.45
CA LEU A 113 -16.03 9.18 9.14
C LEU A 113 -16.34 9.32 7.66
N ILE A 114 -15.79 10.34 7.00
CA ILE A 114 -16.00 10.57 5.56
C ILE A 114 -15.31 9.48 4.74
N GLN A 115 -14.02 9.26 5.01
CA GLN A 115 -13.20 8.34 4.23
C GLN A 115 -13.49 6.86 4.52
N GLY A 116 -14.13 6.52 5.64
CA GLY A 116 -14.60 5.15 5.88
C GLY A 116 -15.38 4.61 4.68
N SER A 117 -16.39 5.36 4.23
CA SER A 117 -17.20 4.97 3.08
C SER A 117 -16.45 4.96 1.75
N LEU A 118 -15.50 5.88 1.55
CA LEU A 118 -14.71 5.95 0.30
C LEU A 118 -13.73 4.77 0.20
N ILE A 119 -13.16 4.33 1.32
CA ILE A 119 -12.24 3.20 1.36
C ILE A 119 -12.99 1.88 1.20
N ASP A 120 -14.16 1.75 1.82
CA ASP A 120 -15.05 0.61 1.58
C ASP A 120 -15.44 0.54 0.10
N GLN A 121 -15.80 1.69 -0.52
CA GLN A 121 -16.11 1.76 -1.95
C GLN A 121 -14.91 1.35 -2.82
N PHE A 122 -13.72 1.90 -2.56
CA PHE A 122 -12.51 1.51 -3.29
C PHE A 122 -12.22 0.01 -3.17
N ALA A 123 -12.37 -0.57 -1.97
CA ALA A 123 -12.20 -2.01 -1.77
C ALA A 123 -13.23 -2.83 -2.56
N LEU A 124 -14.50 -2.41 -2.57
CA LEU A 124 -15.57 -3.04 -3.36
C LEU A 124 -15.29 -2.99 -4.86
N GLU A 125 -14.87 -1.82 -5.36
CA GLU A 125 -14.61 -1.60 -6.78
C GLU A 125 -13.40 -2.39 -7.29
N ARG A 126 -12.48 -2.85 -6.43
CA ARG A 126 -11.42 -3.76 -6.87
C ARG A 126 -11.93 -5.17 -7.16
N LEU A 127 -13.06 -5.59 -6.58
CA LEU A 127 -13.54 -6.98 -6.67
C LEU A 127 -13.88 -7.47 -8.08
N PRO A 128 -14.54 -6.67 -8.95
CA PRO A 128 -14.77 -7.07 -10.34
C PRO A 128 -13.48 -7.39 -11.11
N LEU A 129 -12.43 -6.59 -10.91
CA LEU A 129 -11.14 -6.79 -11.57
C LEU A 129 -10.48 -8.09 -11.09
N MET A 130 -10.43 -8.33 -9.77
CA MET A 130 -9.92 -9.59 -9.21
C MET A 130 -10.71 -10.80 -9.71
N ASN A 131 -12.04 -10.67 -9.80
CA ASN A 131 -12.90 -11.74 -10.29
C ASN A 131 -12.62 -12.06 -11.76
N ALA A 132 -12.47 -11.04 -12.62
CA ALA A 132 -12.08 -11.23 -14.01
C ALA A 132 -10.70 -11.91 -14.15
N MET A 133 -9.72 -11.49 -13.35
CA MET A 133 -8.39 -12.12 -13.31
C MET A 133 -8.46 -13.59 -12.88
N ARG A 134 -9.28 -13.93 -11.89
CA ARG A 134 -9.50 -15.32 -11.44
C ARG A 134 -10.16 -16.19 -12.52
N GLN A 135 -11.17 -15.66 -13.20
CA GLN A 135 -11.77 -16.37 -14.34
C GLN A 135 -10.74 -16.61 -15.46
N GLY A 136 -9.82 -15.67 -15.67
CA GLY A 136 -8.69 -15.81 -16.59
C GLY A 136 -7.69 -16.88 -16.16
N LEU A 137 -7.35 -16.92 -14.87
CA LEU A 137 -6.46 -17.93 -14.27
C LEU A 137 -6.98 -19.36 -14.52
N ASP A 138 -8.29 -19.56 -14.40
CA ASP A 138 -8.97 -20.84 -14.64
C ASP A 138 -9.13 -21.16 -16.14
N GLY A 139 -8.78 -20.24 -17.03
CA GLY A 139 -8.92 -20.38 -18.48
C GLY A 139 -10.37 -20.26 -18.99
N SER A 140 -11.27 -19.71 -18.18
CA SER A 140 -12.68 -19.56 -18.54
C SER A 140 -12.91 -18.40 -19.52
N VAL A 141 -12.09 -17.36 -19.44
CA VAL A 141 -12.17 -16.12 -20.23
C VAL A 141 -10.77 -15.56 -20.49
N ALA A 142 -10.64 -14.66 -21.47
CA ALA A 142 -9.43 -13.86 -21.64
C ALA A 142 -9.69 -12.42 -21.18
N LEU A 143 -8.73 -11.81 -20.48
CA LEU A 143 -8.81 -10.40 -20.09
C LEU A 143 -8.75 -9.49 -21.31
N ASP A 144 -9.53 -8.41 -21.28
CA ASP A 144 -9.43 -7.30 -22.21
C ASP A 144 -8.53 -6.20 -21.63
N GLU A 145 -7.34 -6.05 -22.19
CA GLU A 145 -6.33 -5.09 -21.74
C GLU A 145 -6.88 -3.65 -21.69
N ASP A 146 -7.57 -3.21 -22.75
CA ASP A 146 -8.10 -1.85 -22.83
C ASP A 146 -9.16 -1.62 -21.74
N ALA A 147 -9.99 -2.63 -21.47
CA ALA A 147 -11.00 -2.57 -20.42
C ALA A 147 -10.38 -2.57 -19.01
N VAL A 148 -9.36 -3.40 -18.78
CA VAL A 148 -8.60 -3.44 -17.51
C VAL A 148 -7.92 -2.09 -17.26
N VAL A 149 -7.27 -1.52 -18.26
CA VAL A 149 -6.61 -0.19 -18.16
C VAL A 149 -7.63 0.90 -17.86
N ALA A 150 -8.75 0.95 -18.60
CA ALA A 150 -9.81 1.93 -18.36
C ALA A 150 -10.39 1.81 -16.93
N TYR A 151 -10.53 0.59 -16.42
CA TYR A 151 -11.01 0.33 -15.07
C TYR A 151 -10.01 0.78 -14.00
N GLY A 152 -8.71 0.52 -14.21
CA GLY A 152 -7.65 0.97 -13.31
C GLY A 152 -7.51 2.49 -13.22
N VAL A 153 -7.76 3.20 -14.33
CA VAL A 153 -7.84 4.67 -14.33
C VAL A 153 -8.92 5.16 -13.35
N GLN A 154 -10.11 4.54 -13.37
CA GLN A 154 -11.21 4.92 -12.47
C GLN A 154 -10.83 4.70 -11.01
N LEU A 155 -10.34 3.50 -10.66
CA LEU A 155 -9.91 3.18 -9.30
C LEU A 155 -8.88 4.19 -8.76
N GLN A 156 -7.89 4.56 -9.58
CA GLN A 156 -6.84 5.47 -9.13
C GLN A 156 -7.31 6.93 -9.04
N GLN A 157 -8.38 7.32 -9.76
CA GLN A 157 -9.03 8.60 -9.54
C GLN A 157 -9.75 8.64 -8.18
N ASP A 158 -10.36 7.54 -7.75
CA ASP A 158 -10.98 7.44 -6.42
C ASP A 158 -9.91 7.51 -5.31
N ASP A 159 -8.77 6.83 -5.49
CA ASP A 159 -7.59 6.96 -4.61
C ASP A 159 -7.04 8.41 -4.56
N ALA A 160 -7.10 9.14 -5.67
CA ALA A 160 -6.66 10.53 -5.74
C ALA A 160 -7.53 11.46 -4.89
N VAL A 161 -8.85 11.25 -4.89
CA VAL A 161 -9.79 12.00 -4.03
C VAL A 161 -9.42 11.80 -2.55
N ILE A 162 -9.16 10.55 -2.15
CA ILE A 162 -8.74 10.20 -0.78
C ILE A 162 -7.41 10.90 -0.45
N SER A 163 -6.44 10.85 -1.36
CA SER A 163 -5.10 11.45 -1.22
C SER A 163 -5.15 12.98 -1.04
N ILE A 164 -5.96 13.67 -1.85
CA ILE A 164 -6.13 15.13 -1.76
C ILE A 164 -6.74 15.52 -0.41
N GLN A 165 -7.80 14.84 0.00
CA GLN A 165 -8.47 15.09 1.28
C GLN A 165 -7.53 14.90 2.48
N ARG A 166 -6.76 13.80 2.50
CA ARG A 166 -5.75 13.54 3.54
C ARG A 166 -4.67 14.61 3.55
N SER A 167 -4.10 14.93 2.39
CA SER A 167 -3.03 15.93 2.26
C SER A 167 -3.46 17.30 2.77
N LYS A 168 -4.71 17.70 2.49
CA LYS A 168 -5.29 18.95 2.98
C LYS A 168 -5.41 18.96 4.50
N LEU A 169 -5.96 17.89 5.09
CA LEU A 169 -6.06 17.73 6.55
C LEU A 169 -4.68 17.75 7.20
N PHE A 170 -3.76 16.92 6.73
CA PHE A 170 -2.42 16.78 7.29
C PHE A 170 -1.68 18.10 7.24
N GLY A 171 -1.74 18.81 6.10
CA GLY A 171 -1.11 20.10 5.94
C GLY A 171 -1.68 21.11 6.93
N MET A 172 -3.01 21.16 7.09
CA MET A 172 -3.67 22.05 8.04
C MET A 172 -3.24 21.78 9.49
N ILE A 173 -3.16 20.51 9.90
CA ILE A 173 -2.71 20.14 11.24
C ILE A 173 -1.23 20.51 11.44
N ILE A 174 -0.36 20.12 10.50
CA ILE A 174 1.08 20.40 10.56
C ILE A 174 1.34 21.92 10.63
N ARG A 175 0.62 22.73 9.84
CA ARG A 175 0.74 24.20 9.88
C ARG A 175 0.19 24.83 11.16
N SER A 176 -0.64 24.12 11.93
CA SER A 176 -1.20 24.60 13.19
C SER A 176 -0.45 24.12 14.43
N LEU A 177 0.57 23.27 14.28
CA LEU A 177 1.37 22.79 15.40
C LEU A 177 2.02 23.96 16.17
N THR A 178 1.94 23.88 17.50
CA THR A 178 2.69 24.74 18.41
C THR A 178 4.16 24.37 18.44
N GLU A 179 5.02 25.28 18.91
CA GLU A 179 6.46 25.01 19.08
C GLU A 179 6.74 23.75 19.92
N GLN A 180 5.90 23.46 20.92
CA GLN A 180 6.04 22.29 21.79
C GLN A 180 5.69 20.99 21.06
N GLN A 181 4.62 21.02 20.26
CA GLN A 181 4.22 19.90 19.42
C GLN A 181 5.29 19.61 18.35
N THR A 182 5.78 20.63 17.66
CA THR A 182 6.86 20.52 16.68
C THR A 182 8.13 19.93 17.33
N ALA A 183 8.55 20.45 18.49
CA ALA A 183 9.73 19.93 19.18
C ALA A 183 9.61 18.46 19.58
N TYR A 184 8.39 17.98 19.88
CA TYR A 184 8.13 16.57 20.18
C TYR A 184 8.28 15.70 18.92
N LEU A 185 7.69 16.11 17.79
CA LEU A 185 7.84 15.38 16.53
C LEU A 185 9.29 15.38 16.04
N ASP A 186 10.01 16.50 16.18
CA ASP A 186 11.44 16.57 15.86
C ASP A 186 12.28 15.61 16.71
N ALA A 187 11.89 15.42 17.98
CA ALA A 187 12.50 14.41 18.83
C ALA A 187 12.21 13.00 18.32
N MET A 188 10.97 12.69 17.95
CA MET A 188 10.63 11.39 17.35
C MET A 188 11.43 11.11 16.07
N VAL A 189 11.60 12.10 15.19
CA VAL A 189 12.41 11.97 13.97
C VAL A 189 13.87 11.68 14.29
N ARG A 190 14.45 12.42 15.23
CA ARG A 190 15.86 12.26 15.63
C ARG A 190 16.12 10.93 16.36
N ASP A 191 15.23 10.56 17.26
CA ASP A 191 15.44 9.46 18.20
C ASP A 191 15.07 8.10 17.56
N GLY A 192 14.20 8.11 16.54
CA GLY A 192 13.80 6.92 15.80
C GLY A 192 12.90 5.98 16.61
N PHE A 193 12.37 4.96 15.91
CA PHE A 193 11.31 4.08 16.42
C PHE A 193 11.60 3.44 17.79
N GLU A 194 12.85 3.02 18.04
CA GLU A 194 13.24 2.35 19.28
C GLU A 194 12.99 3.20 20.53
N LEU A 195 13.11 4.52 20.39
CA LEU A 195 13.02 5.47 21.48
C LEU A 195 11.64 6.12 21.60
N TRP A 196 10.71 5.80 20.72
CA TRP A 196 9.33 6.29 20.84
C TRP A 196 8.65 5.69 22.07
N PRO A 197 8.07 6.53 22.95
CA PRO A 197 7.30 6.05 24.10
C PRO A 197 6.21 5.05 23.71
N SER A 198 6.04 4.01 24.52
CA SER A 198 4.86 3.14 24.42
C SER A 198 3.72 3.80 25.18
N LEU A 199 2.75 4.34 24.44
CA LEU A 199 1.58 5.02 25.00
C LEU A 199 0.34 4.17 24.85
N GLU A 200 -0.59 4.31 25.80
CA GLU A 200 -1.96 3.79 25.65
C GLU A 200 -2.68 4.51 24.51
N ASP A 201 -3.88 4.05 24.20
CA ASP A 201 -4.68 4.70 23.18
C ASP A 201 -5.07 6.13 23.57
N GLN A 202 -4.98 7.04 22.61
CA GLN A 202 -5.24 8.46 22.81
C GLN A 202 -6.64 8.90 22.36
N ILE A 203 -7.46 7.97 21.85
CA ILE A 203 -8.84 8.22 21.41
C ILE A 203 -9.83 7.26 22.10
N ASP A 204 -11.04 7.75 22.35
CA ASP A 204 -12.14 6.92 22.87
C ASP A 204 -12.76 6.10 21.73
N LYS A 205 -12.52 4.79 21.77
CA LYS A 205 -12.99 3.85 20.75
C LYS A 205 -14.41 3.32 20.99
N THR A 206 -15.04 3.64 22.13
CA THR A 206 -16.29 2.99 22.55
C THR A 206 -17.44 3.21 21.57
N THR A 207 -17.38 4.27 20.75
CA THR A 207 -18.37 4.59 19.73
C THR A 207 -17.86 4.39 18.29
N MET A 208 -16.64 3.87 18.10
CA MET A 208 -16.01 3.71 16.79
C MET A 208 -16.15 2.27 16.29
N SER A 209 -16.31 2.11 14.97
CA SER A 209 -16.09 0.80 14.35
C SER A 209 -14.59 0.45 14.35
N HIS A 210 -14.28 -0.83 14.15
CA HIS A 210 -12.89 -1.27 14.00
C HIS A 210 -12.21 -0.54 12.83
N ASN A 211 -12.84 -0.52 11.64
CA ASN A 211 -12.31 0.19 10.47
C ASN A 211 -12.10 1.67 10.72
N GLN A 212 -13.03 2.36 11.38
CA GLN A 212 -12.85 3.77 11.68
C GLN A 212 -11.62 4.00 12.58
N HIS A 213 -11.42 3.15 13.58
CA HIS A 213 -10.23 3.22 14.43
C HIS A 213 -8.95 2.96 13.62
N VAL A 214 -8.92 1.92 12.79
CA VAL A 214 -7.78 1.62 11.89
C VAL A 214 -7.44 2.84 11.02
N LEU A 215 -8.45 3.51 10.44
CA LEU A 215 -8.24 4.71 9.63
C LEU A 215 -7.62 5.85 10.42
N VAL A 216 -8.07 6.10 11.65
CA VAL A 216 -7.45 7.16 12.47
C VAL A 216 -5.98 6.85 12.73
N MET A 217 -5.65 5.60 13.06
CA MET A 217 -4.26 5.18 13.29
C MET A 217 -3.42 5.36 12.01
N THR A 218 -3.94 4.94 10.86
CA THR A 218 -3.31 5.13 9.55
C THR A 218 -3.08 6.61 9.25
N PHE A 219 -4.09 7.47 9.44
CA PHE A 219 -3.99 8.89 9.11
C PHE A 219 -2.91 9.57 9.92
N VAL A 220 -2.89 9.30 11.22
CA VAL A 220 -1.95 9.95 12.12
C VAL A 220 -0.52 9.45 11.86
N SER A 221 -0.35 8.15 11.63
CA SER A 221 0.96 7.60 11.30
C SER A 221 1.48 8.10 9.95
N GLU A 222 0.60 8.19 8.94
CA GLU A 222 0.92 8.78 7.64
C GLU A 222 1.27 10.27 7.74
N MET A 223 0.50 11.04 8.50
CA MET A 223 0.81 12.46 8.75
C MET A 223 2.20 12.62 9.38
N PHE A 224 2.58 11.74 10.31
CA PHE A 224 3.93 11.73 10.87
C PHE A 224 4.99 11.37 9.82
N GLY A 225 4.74 10.33 9.00
CA GLY A 225 5.59 10.00 7.86
C GLY A 225 5.81 11.20 6.94
N TRP A 226 4.76 11.98 6.69
CA TRP A 226 4.82 13.13 5.79
C TRP A 226 5.57 14.32 6.38
N TYR A 227 5.38 14.55 7.69
CA TYR A 227 6.12 15.52 8.49
C TYR A 227 7.62 15.21 8.51
N ALA A 228 7.97 13.97 8.81
CA ALA A 228 9.35 13.48 8.93
C ALA A 228 10.03 13.32 7.56
N GLY A 229 9.23 13.05 6.53
CA GLY A 229 9.66 12.63 5.22
C GLY A 229 10.02 13.76 4.28
N THR A 230 10.46 13.34 3.09
CA THR A 230 10.82 14.19 1.98
C THR A 230 10.00 13.79 0.75
N ILE A 231 10.11 14.57 -0.32
CA ILE A 231 9.48 14.18 -1.59
C ILE A 231 9.94 12.81 -2.09
N GLU A 232 11.19 12.43 -1.81
CA GLU A 232 11.72 11.12 -2.18
C GLU A 232 11.04 10.00 -1.36
N ALA A 233 10.88 10.21 -0.06
CA ALA A 233 10.13 9.29 0.79
C ALA A 233 8.67 9.15 0.35
N ASP A 234 8.03 10.26 -0.05
CA ASP A 234 6.65 10.28 -0.55
C ASP A 234 6.51 9.62 -1.94
N THR A 235 7.60 9.57 -2.71
CA THR A 235 7.65 8.92 -4.04
C THR A 235 7.88 7.41 -3.91
N TYR A 236 8.62 7.00 -2.88
CA TYR A 236 8.94 5.60 -2.63
C TYR A 236 7.71 4.70 -2.56
N PHE A 237 7.89 3.46 -3.00
CA PHE A 237 6.97 2.34 -2.78
C PHE A 237 7.78 1.06 -2.58
N ALA A 238 7.28 0.14 -1.76
CA ALA A 238 7.84 -1.20 -1.70
C ALA A 238 7.45 -2.01 -2.93
N LEU A 239 8.20 -3.09 -3.11
CA LEU A 239 8.14 -4.03 -4.21
C LEU A 239 6.70 -4.43 -4.59
N GLU A 240 5.88 -4.80 -3.60
CA GLU A 240 4.53 -5.35 -3.82
C GLU A 240 3.45 -4.27 -4.02
N ARG A 241 3.83 -2.99 -4.18
CA ARG A 241 2.84 -1.90 -4.27
C ARG A 241 2.02 -1.94 -5.55
N GLN A 242 2.68 -2.29 -6.66
CA GLN A 242 2.06 -2.33 -7.97
C GLN A 242 1.31 -3.64 -8.14
N ALA A 243 0.24 -3.61 -8.93
CA ALA A 243 -0.57 -4.78 -9.26
C ALA A 243 -1.04 -5.60 -8.04
N ASN A 244 -1.54 -4.92 -7.01
CA ASN A 244 -1.86 -5.50 -5.70
C ASN A 244 -3.16 -6.34 -5.66
N TYR A 245 -3.40 -7.22 -6.63
CA TYR A 245 -4.65 -7.99 -6.81
C TYR A 245 -4.47 -9.50 -6.63
N PHE A 246 -3.29 -9.94 -6.18
CA PHE A 246 -2.83 -11.33 -6.31
C PHE A 246 -2.61 -12.05 -4.97
N GLY A 247 -3.05 -11.45 -3.87
CA GLY A 247 -3.06 -12.10 -2.55
C GLY A 247 -1.70 -12.20 -1.84
N SER A 248 -0.65 -11.61 -2.40
CA SER A 248 0.69 -11.58 -1.80
C SER A 248 0.73 -10.88 -0.45
N PHE A 249 -0.01 -9.78 -0.29
CA PHE A 249 -0.17 -9.13 1.01
C PHE A 249 -0.80 -10.07 2.04
N TYR A 250 -1.83 -10.84 1.66
CA TYR A 250 -2.42 -11.83 2.57
C TYR A 250 -1.39 -12.87 2.99
N MET A 251 -0.59 -13.37 2.05
CA MET A 251 0.45 -14.37 2.33
C MET A 251 1.51 -13.87 3.31
N LYS A 252 1.80 -12.57 3.29
CA LYS A 252 2.75 -11.95 4.22
C LYS A 252 2.12 -11.58 5.56
N ASP A 253 0.92 -11.03 5.54
CA ASP A 253 0.32 -10.35 6.69
C ASP A 253 -0.60 -11.26 7.51
N ALA A 254 -1.09 -12.37 6.96
CA ALA A 254 -2.00 -13.27 7.69
C ALA A 254 -1.44 -13.79 9.03
N PRO A 255 -0.14 -14.15 9.14
CA PRO A 255 0.47 -14.48 10.43
C PRO A 255 0.59 -13.31 11.42
N ALA A 256 0.62 -12.08 10.92
CA ALA A 256 0.77 -10.86 11.71
C ALA A 256 -0.58 -10.28 12.19
N MET A 257 -1.66 -10.55 11.46
CA MET A 257 -2.99 -10.03 11.78
C MET A 257 -3.44 -10.44 13.20
N GLY A 258 -3.65 -9.44 14.06
CA GLY A 258 -4.08 -9.65 15.45
C GLY A 258 -2.99 -10.20 16.38
N ASN A 259 -1.72 -10.25 15.94
CA ASN A 259 -0.61 -10.78 16.72
C ASN A 259 0.33 -9.64 17.16
N GLU A 260 0.16 -9.16 18.39
CA GLU A 260 0.98 -8.08 18.94
C GLU A 260 2.46 -8.46 19.00
N ASN A 261 3.35 -7.48 18.80
CA ASN A 261 4.80 -7.66 18.71
C ASN A 261 5.29 -8.64 17.62
N TYR A 262 4.45 -9.04 16.67
CA TYR A 262 4.90 -9.86 15.54
C TYR A 262 5.73 -9.00 14.58
N THR A 263 6.88 -9.51 14.15
CA THR A 263 7.69 -8.88 13.09
C THR A 263 7.63 -9.74 11.84
N ILE A 264 7.13 -9.15 10.76
CA ILE A 264 7.13 -9.79 9.45
C ILE A 264 8.56 -9.93 8.95
N ASP A 265 8.92 -11.11 8.44
CA ASP A 265 10.21 -11.35 7.79
C ASP A 265 10.27 -10.58 6.47
N GLU A 266 11.10 -9.54 6.41
CA GLU A 266 11.28 -8.70 5.22
C GLU A 266 11.86 -9.47 4.02
N THR A 267 12.44 -10.66 4.24
CA THR A 267 13.01 -11.49 3.17
C THR A 267 12.00 -12.46 2.54
N ILE A 268 10.79 -12.59 3.10
CA ILE A 268 9.80 -13.59 2.67
C ILE A 268 9.43 -13.46 1.19
N THR A 269 9.24 -12.22 0.70
CA THR A 269 8.89 -11.93 -0.69
C THR A 269 9.97 -12.43 -1.64
N GLY A 270 11.24 -12.08 -1.37
CA GLY A 270 12.39 -12.51 -2.17
C GLY A 270 12.60 -14.03 -2.15
N ASN A 271 12.56 -14.64 -0.95
CA ASN A 271 12.85 -16.06 -0.77
C ASN A 271 11.75 -16.93 -1.42
N LYS A 272 10.48 -16.68 -1.09
CA LYS A 272 9.37 -17.48 -1.64
C LYS A 272 9.19 -17.25 -3.14
N GLY A 273 9.46 -16.05 -3.64
CA GLY A 273 9.49 -15.77 -5.08
C GLY A 273 10.56 -16.60 -5.81
N ALA A 274 11.79 -16.62 -5.28
CA ALA A 274 12.86 -17.45 -5.84
C ALA A 274 12.54 -18.96 -5.79
N GLU A 275 11.93 -19.42 -4.69
CA GLU A 275 11.50 -20.81 -4.53
C GLU A 275 10.38 -21.20 -5.50
N PHE A 276 9.38 -20.32 -5.72
CA PHE A 276 8.35 -20.52 -6.74
C PHE A 276 8.96 -20.74 -8.12
N LEU A 277 9.89 -19.88 -8.54
CA LEU A 277 10.53 -20.02 -9.84
C LEU A 277 11.30 -21.35 -9.95
N ASN A 278 11.85 -21.87 -8.85
CA ASN A 278 12.57 -23.14 -8.83
C ASN A 278 11.69 -24.38 -9.01
N VAL A 279 10.38 -24.26 -8.76
CA VAL A 279 9.39 -25.31 -9.05
C VAL A 279 9.01 -25.34 -10.53
N LEU A 280 9.15 -24.21 -11.23
CA LEU A 280 8.77 -24.07 -12.65
C LEU A 280 9.80 -24.70 -13.61
N THR A 281 9.31 -25.17 -14.75
CA THR A 281 10.18 -25.48 -15.90
C THR A 281 10.76 -24.20 -16.50
N ASP A 282 11.82 -24.29 -17.32
CA ASP A 282 12.40 -23.13 -17.99
C ASP A 282 11.37 -22.35 -18.84
N THR A 283 10.41 -23.06 -19.46
CA THR A 283 9.35 -22.41 -20.26
C THR A 283 8.37 -21.65 -19.37
N GLN A 284 7.88 -22.29 -18.30
CA GLN A 284 6.97 -21.64 -17.34
C GLN A 284 7.64 -20.46 -16.62
N ARG A 285 8.91 -20.62 -16.21
CA ARG A 285 9.72 -19.57 -15.62
C ARG A 285 9.84 -18.37 -16.56
N GLY A 286 10.08 -18.62 -17.85
CA GLY A 286 10.16 -17.58 -18.88
C GLY A 286 8.94 -16.66 -18.90
N LEU A 287 7.73 -17.23 -18.77
CA LEU A 287 6.47 -16.48 -18.74
C LEU A 287 6.38 -15.47 -17.58
N ILE A 288 7.09 -15.71 -16.49
CA ILE A 288 7.14 -14.82 -15.32
C ILE A 288 8.26 -13.80 -15.47
N THR A 289 9.46 -14.25 -15.83
CA THR A 289 10.64 -13.38 -15.89
C THR A 289 10.58 -12.37 -17.04
N GLU A 290 9.91 -12.70 -18.15
CA GLU A 290 9.72 -11.77 -19.27
C GLU A 290 8.86 -10.55 -18.88
N ILE A 291 8.00 -10.68 -17.86
CA ILE A 291 7.17 -9.56 -17.37
C ILE A 291 8.04 -8.42 -16.85
N VAL A 292 9.21 -8.73 -16.25
CA VAL A 292 10.14 -7.71 -15.73
C VAL A 292 10.54 -6.73 -16.84
N ASP A 293 10.86 -7.23 -18.02
CA ASP A 293 11.23 -6.40 -19.17
C ASP A 293 10.02 -5.65 -19.73
N LEU A 294 8.85 -6.29 -19.77
CA LEU A 294 7.62 -5.69 -20.32
C LEU A 294 7.09 -4.52 -19.48
N GLN A 295 7.22 -4.58 -18.16
CA GLN A 295 6.71 -3.53 -17.27
C GLN A 295 7.72 -2.42 -16.95
N TYR A 296 9.01 -2.59 -17.29
CA TYR A 296 10.08 -1.76 -16.73
C TYR A 296 9.89 -0.26 -17.00
N ASP A 297 9.53 0.09 -18.24
CA ASP A 297 9.26 1.49 -18.61
C ASP A 297 8.05 2.05 -17.83
N ASN A 298 7.00 1.25 -17.64
CA ASN A 298 5.85 1.67 -16.83
C ASN A 298 6.25 1.94 -15.38
N LEU A 299 7.15 1.15 -14.80
CA LEU A 299 7.62 1.37 -13.43
C LEU A 299 8.42 2.68 -13.30
N LEU A 300 9.24 3.01 -14.30
CA LEU A 300 9.95 4.30 -14.35
C LEU A 300 8.96 5.47 -14.45
N ASP A 301 7.95 5.35 -15.32
CA ASP A 301 6.92 6.38 -15.47
C ASP A 301 6.07 6.51 -14.21
N ILE A 302 5.76 5.41 -13.52
CA ILE A 302 5.09 5.41 -12.22
C ILE A 302 5.91 6.20 -11.19
N VAL A 303 7.23 6.03 -11.13
CA VAL A 303 8.09 6.80 -10.21
C VAL A 303 7.98 8.30 -10.49
N GLU A 304 8.08 8.72 -11.75
CA GLU A 304 7.99 10.14 -12.09
C GLU A 304 6.60 10.70 -11.82
N VAL A 305 5.53 9.99 -12.17
CA VAL A 305 4.14 10.39 -11.88
C VAL A 305 3.92 10.51 -10.37
N ARG A 306 4.39 9.54 -9.57
CA ARG A 306 4.31 9.61 -8.10
C ARG A 306 5.06 10.83 -7.57
N ARG A 307 6.26 11.11 -8.07
CA ARG A 307 7.04 12.29 -7.67
C ARG A 307 6.29 13.58 -7.96
N GLU A 308 5.63 13.67 -9.12
CA GLU A 308 4.81 14.84 -9.46
C GLU A 308 3.57 14.98 -8.58
N ILE A 309 2.84 13.88 -8.32
CA ILE A 309 1.70 13.86 -7.40
C ILE A 309 2.15 14.32 -6.02
N SER A 310 3.16 13.67 -5.44
CA SER A 310 3.66 13.99 -4.11
C SER A 310 4.18 15.43 -4.03
N THR A 311 4.75 15.98 -5.12
CA THR A 311 5.20 17.37 -5.17
C THR A 311 4.03 18.33 -5.08
N GLU A 312 2.95 18.04 -5.80
CA GLU A 312 1.73 18.85 -5.78
C GLU A 312 1.04 18.76 -4.42
N LEU A 313 0.89 17.55 -3.86
CA LEU A 313 0.29 17.33 -2.54
C LEU A 313 1.08 18.03 -1.43
N ARG A 314 2.43 17.97 -1.44
CA ARG A 314 3.29 18.63 -0.44
C ARG A 314 3.13 20.15 -0.39
N LYS A 315 2.56 20.79 -1.40
CA LYS A 315 2.24 22.22 -1.31
C LYS A 315 1.28 22.50 -0.15
N PHE A 316 0.39 21.57 0.20
CA PHE A 316 -0.44 21.72 1.39
C PHE A 316 0.38 21.90 2.68
N LEU A 317 1.67 21.56 2.75
CA LEU A 317 2.48 21.88 3.95
C LEU A 317 2.70 23.38 4.15
N VAL A 318 2.50 24.22 3.12
CA VAL A 318 2.79 25.66 3.17
C VAL A 318 1.64 26.56 2.70
N GLN A 319 0.60 26.00 2.08
CA GLN A 319 -0.56 26.75 1.57
C GLN A 319 -1.86 25.93 1.68
N ASP A 320 -3.01 26.58 1.46
CA ASP A 320 -4.34 25.99 1.67
C ASP A 320 -4.97 25.37 0.40
N ALA A 321 -4.35 25.56 -0.76
CA ALA A 321 -4.87 25.12 -2.06
C ALA A 321 -3.74 24.61 -2.96
N ILE A 322 -4.03 23.64 -3.82
CA ILE A 322 -3.11 23.06 -4.81
C ILE A 322 -3.82 22.96 -6.17
N ASP A 323 -3.11 22.46 -7.19
CA ASP A 323 -3.73 22.07 -8.45
C ASP A 323 -4.32 20.65 -8.34
N GLU A 324 -5.55 20.55 -7.83
CA GLU A 324 -6.25 19.26 -7.65
C GLU A 324 -6.52 18.58 -9.00
N ASP A 325 -6.81 19.34 -10.06
CA ASP A 325 -7.00 18.80 -11.41
C ASP A 325 -5.72 18.14 -11.94
N LYS A 326 -4.55 18.73 -11.67
CA LYS A 326 -3.26 18.11 -11.97
C LYS A 326 -3.09 16.78 -11.24
N VAL A 327 -3.42 16.70 -9.95
CA VAL A 327 -3.33 15.45 -9.18
C VAL A 327 -4.25 14.39 -9.78
N MET A 328 -5.50 14.75 -10.09
CA MET A 328 -6.46 13.82 -10.71
C MET A 328 -5.97 13.29 -12.06
N ALA A 329 -5.39 14.15 -12.91
CA ALA A 329 -4.87 13.76 -14.21
C ALA A 329 -3.64 12.85 -14.09
N LEU A 330 -2.73 13.15 -13.17
CA LEU A 330 -1.56 12.30 -12.90
C LEU A 330 -1.97 10.95 -12.31
N SER A 331 -2.95 10.92 -11.40
CA SER A 331 -3.48 9.67 -10.86
C SER A 331 -4.17 8.82 -11.93
N ALA A 332 -4.84 9.42 -12.91
CA ALA A 332 -5.33 8.68 -14.07
C ALA A 332 -4.18 8.03 -14.87
N THR A 333 -3.09 8.76 -15.10
CA THR A 333 -1.89 8.19 -15.74
C THR A 333 -1.29 7.04 -14.93
N TYR A 334 -1.16 7.21 -13.61
CA TYR A 334 -0.71 6.15 -12.71
C TYR A 334 -1.59 4.90 -12.85
N GLY A 335 -2.91 5.08 -12.79
CA GLY A 335 -3.88 3.98 -12.83
C GLY A 335 -3.79 3.19 -14.14
N ALA A 336 -3.56 3.87 -15.26
CA ALA A 336 -3.35 3.20 -16.55
C ALA A 336 -2.07 2.34 -16.56
N LEU A 337 -0.96 2.87 -16.05
CA LEU A 337 0.33 2.17 -16.00
C LEU A 337 0.27 0.94 -15.07
N ASP A 338 -0.28 1.11 -13.86
CA ASP A 338 -0.40 0.02 -12.89
C ASP A 338 -1.39 -1.07 -13.35
N ALA A 339 -2.49 -0.68 -14.01
CA ALA A 339 -3.44 -1.64 -14.56
C ALA A 339 -2.89 -2.42 -15.74
N HIS A 340 -2.07 -1.80 -16.60
CA HIS A 340 -1.35 -2.54 -17.64
C HIS A 340 -0.39 -3.56 -17.03
N ASN A 341 0.36 -3.19 -15.99
CA ASN A 341 1.20 -4.16 -15.27
C ASN A 341 0.36 -5.30 -14.67
N SER A 342 -0.79 -4.98 -14.08
CA SER A 342 -1.72 -5.97 -13.55
C SER A 342 -2.24 -6.94 -14.61
N TYR A 343 -2.53 -6.45 -15.82
CA TYR A 343 -2.90 -7.30 -16.96
C TYR A 343 -1.76 -8.25 -17.34
N LEU A 344 -0.52 -7.75 -17.48
CA LEU A 344 0.64 -8.59 -17.79
C LEU A 344 0.83 -9.71 -16.77
N TYR A 345 0.68 -9.40 -15.48
CA TYR A 345 0.82 -10.36 -14.38
C TYR A 345 -0.26 -11.43 -14.47
N ALA A 346 -1.53 -11.02 -14.54
CA ALA A 346 -2.65 -11.95 -14.60
C ALA A 346 -2.56 -12.90 -15.81
N THR A 347 -2.17 -12.39 -16.98
CA THR A 347 -1.98 -13.21 -18.19
C THR A 347 -0.80 -14.18 -18.04
N GLY A 348 0.33 -13.73 -17.51
CA GLY A 348 1.49 -14.60 -17.26
C GLY A 348 1.19 -15.70 -16.24
N PHE A 349 0.51 -15.35 -15.14
CA PHE A 349 0.10 -16.31 -14.11
C PHE A 349 -0.90 -17.33 -14.64
N ALA A 350 -1.87 -16.90 -15.46
CA ALA A 350 -2.80 -17.81 -16.14
C ALA A 350 -2.08 -18.80 -17.05
N ALA A 351 -1.12 -18.32 -17.85
CA ALA A 351 -0.35 -19.18 -18.75
C ALA A 351 0.50 -20.21 -17.99
N VAL A 352 1.12 -19.82 -16.86
CA VAL A 352 1.82 -20.77 -15.98
C VAL A 352 0.85 -21.77 -15.38
N ASN A 353 -0.24 -21.30 -14.76
CA ASN A 353 -1.22 -22.15 -14.07
C ASN A 353 -1.78 -23.26 -14.96
N GLN A 354 -2.12 -22.93 -16.22
CA GLN A 354 -2.69 -23.87 -17.18
C GLN A 354 -1.69 -24.96 -17.64
N ASP A 355 -0.40 -24.73 -17.46
CA ASP A 355 0.68 -25.66 -17.86
C ASP A 355 1.30 -26.39 -16.66
N LEU A 356 0.89 -26.09 -15.42
CA LEU A 356 1.41 -26.75 -14.23
C LEU A 356 1.02 -28.23 -14.19
N THR A 357 1.97 -29.07 -13.79
CA THR A 357 1.69 -30.46 -13.43
C THR A 357 1.04 -30.54 -12.04
N GLU A 358 0.32 -31.63 -11.76
CA GLU A 358 -0.23 -31.90 -10.43
C GLU A 358 0.85 -31.87 -9.32
N GLN A 359 2.06 -32.35 -9.63
CA GLN A 359 3.18 -32.32 -8.69
C GLN A 359 3.61 -30.88 -8.38
N GLN A 360 3.78 -30.04 -9.41
CA GLN A 360 4.14 -28.64 -9.21
C GLN A 360 3.05 -27.91 -8.40
N HIS A 361 1.77 -28.13 -8.72
CA HIS A 361 0.68 -27.58 -7.93
C HIS A 361 0.77 -27.95 -6.44
N ALA A 362 1.04 -29.22 -6.12
CA ALA A 362 1.20 -29.65 -4.73
C ALA A 362 2.41 -28.97 -4.05
N GLU A 363 3.56 -28.92 -4.74
CA GLU A 363 4.77 -28.25 -4.22
C GLU A 363 4.53 -26.75 -3.98
N LEU A 364 3.78 -26.07 -4.85
CA LEU A 364 3.42 -24.67 -4.67
C LEU A 364 2.45 -24.45 -3.50
N MET A 365 1.46 -25.33 -3.33
CA MET A 365 0.56 -25.27 -2.17
C MET A 365 1.30 -25.43 -0.84
N ASP A 366 2.29 -26.33 -0.79
CA ASP A 366 3.16 -26.50 0.37
C ASP A 366 4.02 -25.24 0.60
N LEU A 367 4.59 -24.67 -0.47
CA LEU A 367 5.39 -23.43 -0.41
C LEU A 367 4.59 -22.21 0.09
N ARG A 368 3.29 -22.15 -0.22
CA ARG A 368 2.40 -21.09 0.26
C ARG A 368 2.41 -20.98 1.78
N ASP A 369 2.41 -22.12 2.48
CA ASP A 369 2.56 -22.23 3.95
C ASP A 369 1.58 -21.35 4.74
N LEU A 370 0.28 -21.45 4.43
CA LEU A 370 -0.81 -20.69 5.09
C LEU A 370 -1.94 -21.58 5.62
N ALA A 371 -1.67 -22.87 5.86
CA ALA A 371 -2.72 -23.80 6.30
C ALA A 371 -3.39 -23.38 7.63
N ASP A 372 -2.64 -22.71 8.51
CA ASP A 372 -3.14 -22.18 9.79
C ASP A 372 -3.89 -20.84 9.64
N TYR A 373 -3.90 -20.26 8.44
CA TYR A 373 -4.52 -18.98 8.13
C TYR A 373 -5.48 -19.12 6.93
N PRO A 374 -6.61 -19.84 7.09
CA PRO A 374 -7.52 -20.08 5.98
C PRO A 374 -8.28 -18.80 5.57
N CYS A 375 -8.42 -18.65 4.26
CA CYS A 375 -9.34 -17.73 3.61
C CYS A 375 -10.35 -18.59 2.84
N ASP A 376 -11.63 -18.59 3.24
CA ASP A 376 -12.66 -19.38 2.58
C ASP A 376 -13.17 -18.64 1.33
N ASP A 377 -13.56 -19.35 0.27
CA ASP A 377 -14.16 -18.76 -0.93
C ASP A 377 -15.51 -18.07 -0.64
N ALA A 378 -16.14 -18.42 0.49
CA ALA A 378 -17.34 -17.75 0.98
C ALA A 378 -17.07 -16.40 1.67
N ASP A 379 -15.81 -16.02 1.84
CA ASP A 379 -15.38 -14.78 2.49
C ASP A 379 -14.66 -13.83 1.52
N ILE A 380 -14.62 -12.56 1.88
CA ILE A 380 -13.89 -11.51 1.18
C ILE A 380 -13.39 -10.48 2.18
N TYR A 381 -12.28 -9.82 1.89
CA TYR A 381 -11.84 -8.66 2.62
C TYR A 381 -12.35 -7.38 1.95
N LEU A 382 -12.96 -6.50 2.75
CA LEU A 382 -13.06 -5.09 2.40
C LEU A 382 -11.97 -4.39 3.21
N TYR A 383 -10.91 -3.99 2.50
CA TYR A 383 -9.67 -3.51 3.11
C TYR A 383 -9.02 -4.58 3.99
N SER A 384 -9.00 -4.41 5.31
CA SER A 384 -8.44 -5.36 6.27
C SER A 384 -9.48 -6.13 7.09
N GLU A 385 -10.77 -5.88 6.87
CA GLU A 385 -11.86 -6.55 7.59
C GLU A 385 -12.52 -7.61 6.71
N LYS A 386 -12.73 -8.80 7.28
CA LYS A 386 -13.30 -9.96 6.58
C LYS A 386 -14.83 -9.94 6.67
N TYR A 387 -15.48 -10.15 5.54
CA TYR A 387 -16.94 -10.20 5.37
C TYR A 387 -17.35 -11.47 4.64
N PRO A 388 -18.55 -12.02 4.90
CA PRO A 388 -19.12 -13.04 4.03
C PRO A 388 -19.39 -12.45 2.63
N LEU A 389 -18.95 -13.14 1.57
CA LEU A 389 -19.14 -12.72 0.18
C LEU A 389 -20.62 -12.45 -0.14
N SER A 390 -21.53 -13.27 0.41
CA SER A 390 -22.99 -13.07 0.29
C SER A 390 -23.49 -11.70 0.79
N THR A 391 -22.78 -11.06 1.72
CA THR A 391 -23.09 -9.71 2.18
C THR A 391 -22.68 -8.68 1.13
N VAL A 392 -21.52 -8.89 0.50
CA VAL A 392 -20.91 -7.99 -0.47
C VAL A 392 -21.58 -8.05 -1.85
N ASP A 393 -22.06 -9.22 -2.28
CA ASP A 393 -22.80 -9.39 -3.54
C ASP A 393 -24.07 -8.51 -3.60
N SER A 394 -24.59 -8.08 -2.46
CA SER A 394 -25.72 -7.15 -2.39
C SER A 394 -25.34 -5.68 -2.58
N MET A 395 -24.05 -5.36 -2.54
CA MET A 395 -23.49 -4.01 -2.56
C MET A 395 -22.95 -3.60 -3.94
N ILE A 396 -22.48 -4.55 -4.74
CA ILE A 396 -21.91 -4.31 -6.07
C ILE A 396 -22.18 -5.48 -7.02
N ASP A 397 -22.41 -5.19 -8.30
CA ASP A 397 -22.54 -6.22 -9.34
C ASP A 397 -21.16 -6.71 -9.79
N ILE A 398 -20.54 -7.56 -8.97
CA ILE A 398 -19.20 -8.12 -9.23
C ILE A 398 -19.17 -8.81 -10.59
N THR A 399 -20.11 -9.73 -10.81
CA THR A 399 -20.16 -10.58 -11.99
C THR A 399 -20.47 -9.81 -13.27
N GLY A 400 -21.48 -8.91 -13.23
CA GLY A 400 -21.85 -8.11 -14.40
C GLY A 400 -20.76 -7.13 -14.81
N THR A 401 -20.07 -6.53 -13.83
CA THR A 401 -18.93 -5.64 -14.10
C THR A 401 -17.73 -6.42 -14.59
N ALA A 402 -17.41 -7.57 -14.00
CA ALA A 402 -16.32 -8.44 -14.44
C ALA A 402 -16.50 -8.92 -15.89
N ALA A 403 -17.74 -9.18 -16.31
CA ALA A 403 -18.06 -9.55 -17.69
C ALA A 403 -17.72 -8.46 -18.73
N SER A 404 -17.57 -7.20 -18.30
CA SER A 404 -17.14 -6.11 -19.19
C SER A 404 -15.61 -6.00 -19.34
N LEU A 405 -14.85 -6.77 -18.56
CA LEU A 405 -13.39 -6.76 -18.53
C LEU A 405 -12.76 -7.91 -19.33
N VAL A 406 -13.58 -8.70 -20.04
CA VAL A 406 -13.19 -9.97 -20.65
C VAL A 406 -13.84 -10.16 -22.03
N TYR A 407 -13.23 -11.00 -22.87
CA TYR A 407 -13.68 -11.34 -24.24
C TYR A 407 -14.55 -12.61 -24.33
#